data_AF-A0A2H0L1N1-F1
#
_entry.id   AF-A0A2H0L1N1-F1
#
_cell.length_a   1.000
_cell.length_b   1.000
_cell.length_c   1.000
_cell.angle_alpha   90.00
_cell.angle_beta   90.00
_cell.angle_gamma   90.00
#
_symmetry.space_group_name_H-M   'P 1'
#
loop_
_entity.id
_entity.type
_entity.pdbx_description
1 polymer ?
#
loop_
_entity_poly.entity_id
_entity_poly.type
_entity_poly.pdbx_seq_one_letter_code
_entity_poly.pdbx_strand_id
1 'polypeptide(L)'
;HLLQLQDAFNKACETAKTEAKQKMAKIPEADKEAQQAVLIEQKKKLEEALATLKTAVRESTKNTMHKLEGIVMQKEVSEISRIEMEIEKLAPSVEQLHKQEQKQ
;
A
#
# COMPACT_ATOMS: atom_id res chain seq x y z
N HIS A 1 -0.49 7.45 8.53
CA HIS A 1 0.28 6.35 9.15
C HIS A 1 1.56 6.02 8.39
N LEU A 2 1.53 5.71 7.09
CA LEU A 2 2.77 5.45 6.30
C LEU A 2 3.79 6.61 6.33
N LEU A 3 3.33 7.86 6.20
CA LEU A 3 4.21 9.04 6.31
C LEU A 3 4.93 9.11 7.67
N GLN A 4 4.24 8.77 8.77
CA GLN A 4 4.85 8.76 10.10
C GLN A 4 5.92 7.66 10.24
N LEU A 5 5.72 6.52 9.58
CA LEU A 5 6.70 5.42 9.54
C LEU A 5 7.91 5.78 8.67
N GLN A 6 7.70 6.50 7.57
CA GLN A 6 8.77 7.04 6.76
C GLN A 6 9.59 8.08 7.55
N ASP A 7 8.93 8.98 8.28
CA ASP A 7 9.60 9.94 9.16
C ASP A 7 10.37 9.24 10.28
N ALA A 8 9.79 8.19 10.89
CA ALA A 8 10.48 7.38 11.89
C ALA A 8 11.72 6.69 11.32
N PHE A 9 11.66 6.15 10.10
CA PHE A 9 12.80 5.57 9.40
C PHE A 9 13.88 6.62 9.10
N ASN A 10 13.50 7.79 8.59
CA ASN A 10 14.42 8.90 8.35
C ASN A 10 15.13 9.34 9.64
N LYS A 11 14.39 9.42 10.75
CA LYS A 11 14.95 9.73 12.06
C LYS A 11 15.90 8.63 12.55
N ALA A 12 15.59 7.36 12.31
CA ALA A 12 16.49 6.25 12.62
C ALA A 12 17.80 6.33 11.81
N CYS A 13 17.74 6.70 10.52
CA CYS A 13 18.91 6.95 9.68
C CYS A 13 19.81 8.05 10.22
N GLU A 14 19.26 9.22 10.56
CA GLU A 14 20.04 10.33 11.11
C GLU A 14 20.59 10.01 12.50
N THR A 15 19.84 9.27 13.32
CA THR A 15 20.30 8.81 14.63
C THR A 15 21.47 7.84 14.48
N ALA A 16 21.36 6.82 13.63
CA ALA A 16 22.41 5.84 13.41
C ALA A 16 23.70 6.50 12.88
N LYS A 17 23.57 7.46 11.96
CA LYS A 17 24.69 8.26 11.44
C LYS A 17 25.36 9.08 12.53
N THR A 18 24.58 9.72 13.39
CA THR A 18 25.10 10.54 14.50
C THR A 18 25.80 9.68 15.55
N GLU A 19 25.17 8.57 15.95
CA GLU A 19 25.76 7.60 16.88
C GLU A 19 27.04 6.97 16.32
N ALA A 20 27.04 6.58 15.04
CA ALA A 20 28.23 6.03 14.37
C ALA A 20 29.40 7.00 14.47
N LYS A 21 29.18 8.28 14.11
CA LYS A 21 30.22 9.31 14.20
C LYS A 21 30.72 9.50 15.63
N GLN A 22 29.82 9.58 16.61
CA GLN A 22 30.20 9.77 18.01
C GLN A 22 30.99 8.59 18.58
N LYS A 23 30.60 7.36 18.22
CA LYS A 23 31.32 6.14 18.64
C LYS A 23 32.68 6.03 17.95
N MET A 24 32.73 6.27 16.64
CA MET A 24 33.96 6.24 15.86
C MET A 24 34.99 7.28 16.31
N ALA A 25 34.55 8.49 16.69
CA ALA A 25 35.44 9.52 17.20
C ALA A 25 36.19 9.14 18.50
N LYS A 26 35.70 8.13 19.23
CA LYS A 26 36.31 7.63 20.46
C LYS A 26 37.22 6.42 20.23
N ILE A 27 37.27 5.90 19.01
CA ILE A 27 38.02 4.70 18.65
C ILE A 27 39.28 5.12 17.88
N PRO A 28 40.49 4.71 18.32
CA PRO A 28 41.72 4.98 17.58
C PRO A 28 41.64 4.46 16.14
N GLU A 29 42.22 5.20 15.18
CA GLU A 29 42.15 4.81 13.76
C GLU A 29 42.79 3.45 13.44
N ALA A 30 43.74 3.01 14.26
CA ALA A 30 44.41 1.73 14.16
C ALA A 30 43.52 0.56 14.60
N ASP A 31 42.50 0.81 15.43
CA ASP A 31 41.60 -0.23 15.94
C ASP A 31 40.44 -0.48 14.96
N LYS A 32 40.75 -1.21 13.89
CA LYS A 32 39.80 -1.53 12.82
C LYS A 32 38.67 -2.44 13.28
N GLU A 33 38.92 -3.34 14.24
CA GLU A 33 37.91 -4.24 14.76
C GLU A 33 36.81 -3.48 15.51
N ALA A 34 37.20 -2.55 16.40
CA ALA A 34 36.22 -1.72 17.11
C ALA A 34 35.44 -0.81 16.16
N GLN A 35 36.08 -0.23 15.14
CA GLN A 35 35.39 0.57 14.11
C GLN A 35 34.36 -0.26 13.34
N GLN A 36 34.73 -1.50 12.98
CA GLN A 36 33.84 -2.40 12.24
C GLN A 36 32.67 -2.88 13.10
N ALA A 37 32.89 -3.14 14.39
CA ALA A 37 31.82 -3.47 15.33
C ALA A 37 30.75 -2.38 15.42
N VAL A 38 31.17 -1.10 15.46
CA VAL A 38 30.23 0.04 15.43
C VAL A 38 29.43 0.05 14.14
N LEU A 39 30.05 -0.14 12.97
CA LEU A 39 29.34 -0.16 11.69
C LEU A 39 28.33 -1.32 11.61
N ILE A 40 28.69 -2.50 12.10
CA ILE A 40 27.81 -3.67 12.14
C ILE A 40 26.60 -3.39 13.04
N GLU A 41 26.80 -2.82 14.22
CA GLU A 41 25.72 -2.44 15.13
C GLU A 41 24.75 -1.46 14.45
N GLN A 42 25.28 -0.43 13.81
CA GLN A 42 24.45 0.59 13.16
C GLN A 42 23.72 0.05 11.93
N LYS A 43 24.38 -0.82 11.15
CA LYS A 43 23.74 -1.55 10.04
C LYS A 43 22.56 -2.36 10.54
N LYS A 44 22.72 -3.12 11.63
CA LYS A 44 21.63 -3.94 12.20
C LYS A 44 20.41 -3.09 12.60
N LYS A 45 20.63 -1.94 13.26
CA LYS A 45 19.54 -1.02 13.62
C LYS A 45 18.79 -0.49 12.39
N LEU A 46 19.53 -0.17 11.31
CA LEU A 46 18.92 0.29 10.06
C LEU A 46 18.15 -0.82 9.34
N GLU A 47 18.65 -2.05 9.37
CA GLU A 47 17.96 -3.22 8.81
C GLU A 47 16.63 -3.49 9.54
N GLU A 48 16.63 -3.39 10.87
CA GLU A 48 15.41 -3.52 11.69
C GLU A 48 14.39 -2.42 11.35
N ALA A 49 14.83 -1.15 11.30
CA ALA A 49 13.95 -0.03 10.94
C ALA A 49 13.39 -0.16 9.51
N LEU A 50 14.22 -0.62 8.57
CA LEU A 50 13.81 -0.87 7.18
C LEU A 50 12.80 -2.02 7.10
N ALA A 51 12.99 -3.09 7.87
CA ALA A 51 12.07 -4.22 7.91
C ALA A 51 10.68 -3.77 8.41
N THR A 52 10.62 -2.96 9.47
CA THR A 52 9.37 -2.38 9.96
C THR A 52 8.66 -1.56 8.89
N LEU A 53 9.38 -0.67 8.19
CA LEU A 53 8.80 0.15 7.13
C LEU A 53 8.28 -0.72 5.96
N LYS A 54 9.04 -1.74 5.55
CA LYS A 54 8.64 -2.66 4.48
C LYS A 54 7.36 -3.43 4.82
N THR A 55 7.27 -3.96 6.04
CA THR A 55 6.08 -4.67 6.50
C THR A 55 4.86 -3.76 6.48
N ALA A 56 4.98 -2.55 7.02
CA ALA A 56 3.86 -1.61 7.04
C ALA A 56 3.42 -1.15 5.64
N VAL A 57 4.37 -0.95 4.71
CA VAL A 57 4.04 -0.69 3.29
C VAL A 57 3.28 -1.86 2.70
N ARG A 58 3.76 -3.09 2.89
CA ARG A 58 3.10 -4.30 2.37
C ARG A 58 1.67 -4.45 2.89
N GLU A 59 1.48 -4.27 4.19
CA GLU A 59 0.15 -4.34 4.82
C GLU A 59 -0.77 -3.22 4.33
N SER A 60 -0.26 -1.99 4.24
CA SER A 60 -1.04 -0.87 3.71
C SER A 60 -1.46 -1.11 2.26
N THR A 61 -0.56 -1.60 1.40
CA THR A 61 -0.89 -1.91 0.00
C THR A 61 -1.93 -3.03 -0.07
N LYS A 62 -1.78 -4.10 0.70
CA LYS A 62 -2.76 -5.19 0.77
C LYS A 62 -4.15 -4.67 1.19
N ASN A 63 -4.20 -3.85 2.24
CA ASN A 63 -5.46 -3.29 2.72
C ASN A 63 -6.10 -2.33 1.71
N THR A 64 -5.30 -1.53 1.00
CA THR A 64 -5.81 -0.67 -0.07
C THR A 64 -6.35 -1.48 -1.24
N MET A 65 -5.63 -2.52 -1.68
CA MET A 65 -6.12 -3.41 -2.75
C MET A 65 -7.45 -4.05 -2.37
N HIS A 66 -7.56 -4.59 -1.16
CA HIS A 66 -8.80 -5.21 -0.71
C HIS A 66 -9.97 -4.22 -0.66
N LYS A 67 -9.73 -2.97 -0.25
CA LYS A 67 -10.76 -1.91 -0.28
C LYS A 67 -11.16 -1.56 -1.71
N LEU A 68 -10.20 -1.49 -2.63
CA LEU A 68 -10.48 -1.21 -4.04
C LEU A 68 -11.30 -2.33 -4.68
N GLU A 69 -10.97 -3.58 -4.43
CA GLU A 69 -11.75 -4.75 -4.87
C GLU A 69 -13.20 -4.67 -4.35
N GLY A 70 -13.39 -4.34 -3.07
CA GLY A 70 -14.72 -4.15 -2.50
C GLY A 70 -15.52 -3.03 -3.17
N ILE A 71 -14.88 -1.89 -3.48
CA ILE A 71 -15.52 -0.78 -4.18
C ILE A 71 -15.90 -1.17 -5.62
N VAL A 72 -15.01 -1.87 -6.34
CA VAL A 72 -15.27 -2.33 -7.70
C VAL A 72 -16.46 -3.30 -7.70
N MET A 73 -16.46 -4.29 -6.82
CA MET A 73 -17.55 -5.26 -6.71
C MET A 73 -18.88 -4.58 -6.38
N GLN A 74 -18.90 -3.62 -5.46
CA GLN A 74 -20.11 -2.84 -5.15
C GLN A 74 -20.62 -2.05 -6.35
N LYS A 75 -19.71 -1.44 -7.13
CA LYS A 75 -20.09 -0.72 -8.36
C LYS A 75 -20.63 -1.66 -9.43
N GLU A 76 -19.98 -2.82 -9.63
CA GLU A 76 -20.44 -3.81 -10.59
C GLU A 76 -21.85 -4.30 -10.27
N VAL A 77 -22.14 -4.61 -9.01
CA VAL A 77 -23.50 -5.00 -8.58
C VAL A 77 -24.49 -3.86 -8.82
N SER A 78 -24.14 -2.62 -8.46
CA SER A 78 -25.02 -1.46 -8.67
C SER A 78 -25.32 -1.22 -10.15
N GLU A 79 -24.33 -1.37 -11.03
CA GLU A 79 -24.51 -1.19 -12.47
C GLU A 79 -25.33 -2.33 -13.09
N ILE A 80 -25.12 -3.58 -12.64
CA ILE A 80 -25.95 -4.71 -13.07
C ILE A 80 -27.41 -4.46 -12.70
N SER A 81 -27.70 -4.09 -11.45
CA SER A 81 -29.07 -3.78 -11.03
C SER A 81 -29.68 -2.61 -11.81
N ARG A 82 -28.88 -1.59 -12.15
CA ARG A 82 -29.35 -0.49 -13.02
C ARG A 82 -29.73 -0.99 -14.41
N ILE A 83 -28.89 -1.83 -15.01
CA ILE A 83 -29.14 -2.41 -16.34
C ILE A 83 -30.38 -3.31 -16.32
N GLU A 84 -30.55 -4.15 -15.29
CA GLU A 84 -31.73 -5.00 -15.13
C GLU A 84 -33.02 -4.18 -15.06
N MET A 85 -33.03 -3.08 -14.29
CA MET A 85 -34.17 -2.16 -14.23
C MET A 85 -34.46 -1.47 -15.58
N GLU A 86 -33.42 -1.14 -16.35
CA GLU A 86 -33.60 -0.56 -17.69
C GLU A 86 -34.18 -1.57 -18.68
N ILE A 87 -33.72 -2.83 -18.62
CA ILE A 87 -34.27 -3.93 -19.44
C ILE A 87 -35.75 -4.16 -19.11
N GLU A 88 -36.12 -4.24 -17.83
CA GLU A 88 -37.51 -4.42 -17.41
C GLU A 88 -38.43 -3.29 -17.90
N LYS A 89 -37.94 -2.04 -17.93
CA LYS A 89 -38.70 -0.90 -18.47
C LYS A 89 -38.87 -0.97 -19.99
N LEU A 90 -37.88 -1.50 -20.70
CA LEU A 90 -37.91 -1.57 -22.16
C LEU A 90 -38.70 -2.79 -22.68
N ALA A 91 -38.76 -3.88 -21.92
CA ALA A 91 -39.43 -5.13 -22.33
C ALA A 91 -40.88 -4.95 -22.82
N PRO A 92 -41.77 -4.18 -22.15
CA PRO A 92 -43.13 -3.95 -22.64
C PRO A 92 -43.19 -3.21 -23.98
N SER A 93 -42.26 -2.28 -24.21
CA SER A 93 -42.19 -1.50 -25.45
C SER A 93 -41.79 -2.38 -26.64
N VAL A 94 -40.86 -3.31 -26.41
CA VAL A 94 -40.44 -4.30 -27.42
C VAL A 94 -41.58 -5.26 -27.77
N GLU A 95 -42.32 -5.75 -26.77
CA GLU A 95 -43.49 -6.60 -27.03
C GLU A 95 -44.58 -5.89 -27.84
N GLN A 96 -44.81 -4.59 -27.59
CA GLN A 96 -45.80 -3.81 -28.33
C GLN A 96 -45.40 -3.63 -29.80
N LEU A 97 -44.12 -3.36 -30.08
CA LEU A 97 -43.60 -3.27 -31.45
C LEU A 97 -43.75 -4.60 -32.18
N HIS A 98 -43.39 -5.71 -31.54
CA HIS A 98 -43.51 -7.05 -32.14
C HIS A 98 -44.97 -7.41 -32.47
N LYS A 99 -45.92 -7.04 -31.60
CA LYS A 99 -47.36 -7.22 -31.85
C LYS A 99 -47.91 -6.33 -32.97
N GLN A 100 -47.27 -5.19 -33.26
CA GLN A 100 -47.64 -4.33 -34.39
C GLN A 100 -47.12 -4.89 -35.72
N GLU A 101 -45.90 -5.41 -35.76
CA GLU A 101 -45.31 -6.03 -36.96
C GLU A 101 -46.06 -7.30 -37.39
N GLN A 102 -46.52 -8.13 -36.45
CA GLN A 102 -47.30 -9.34 -36.77
C GLN A 102 -48.71 -9.06 -37.33
N LYS A 103 -49.17 -7.80 -37.30
CA LYS A 103 -50.50 -7.38 -37.81
C LYS A 103 -50.44 -6.69 -39.17
N GLN A 104 -49.25 -6.50 -39.74
CA GLN A 104 -49.05 -6.03 -41.12
C GLN A 104 -48.86 -7.22 -42.06
#